data_AF-A0A8T0LG74-F1
#
_entry.id   AF-A0A8T0LG74-F1
#
_cell.length_a   1.000
_cell.length_b   1.000
_cell.length_c   1.000
_cell.angle_alpha   90.00
_cell.angle_beta   90.00
_cell.angle_gamma   90.00
#
_symmetry.space_group_name_H-M   'P 1'
#
loop_
_entity.id
_entity.type
_entity.pdbx_description
1 polymer ?
#
loop_
_entity_poly.entity_id
_entity_poly.type
_entity_poly.pdbx_seq_one_letter_code
_entity_poly.pdbx_strand_id
1 'polypeptide(L)'
;MGSATTVCSDKTGTLTTNRMTVMQLWIGDSEFSSATEGVSALSPATKEAFCYGIAVNSTAEILPPKVENGLPEHTGNKTECALLQYIRDGGVEYPEIRDSNEIVHMLTFSSAKKRMSVVVRRSATTCRVYTKGATEVVLGLCKDMQRVDGSIVGLDDARKTQIGNDVIEKYASQAYRTLCLAYRDLDVPAEDTNNWSDDDLEKELTCVAIVGIEDPVRPEVPGAIEQCGRAGITVRMVTGDNITTARSIAGKCGITKPGDGSLVMEGETFRKRVLDAQGNIIQSEFDKIWPMLRVLARSSPKDKYTLVSGLMQSNVVPHGPQVVAVTGDGTNDAPALKKANVGFAMGISGTAVAKDASDIILMDDNFNSIVNAIKWGRNVYDSIAKFLQFQLTLFNELNCRKIHDEINIFSGITKNRVFLYVCVLQVAMQYAMVQHTGDWFKCKPLDGGQWLACIGMGFVSLPLGFVLRSISVKNAPNWMAFCREVDPETVHDVTSGRGQELWVRGFARIRAQIRVIKAFKKGLQSKALIKG
;
A
#
# COMPACT_ATOMS: atom_id res chain seq x y z
N MET A 1 8.80 -0.88 -10.25
CA MET A 1 7.41 -0.77 -9.75
C MET A 1 6.32 -1.28 -10.70
N GLY A 2 6.34 -1.00 -12.01
CA GLY A 2 5.23 -1.38 -12.90
C GLY A 2 4.86 -2.87 -12.90
N SER A 3 5.85 -3.73 -12.70
CA SER A 3 5.72 -5.19 -12.64
C SER A 3 5.51 -5.75 -11.23
N ALA A 4 5.24 -4.91 -10.22
CA ALA A 4 5.00 -5.38 -8.85
C ALA A 4 3.80 -6.35 -8.83
N THR A 5 3.95 -7.48 -8.14
CA THR A 5 2.89 -8.49 -7.97
C THR A 5 2.38 -8.53 -6.54
N THR A 6 3.20 -8.09 -5.57
CA THR A 6 2.84 -8.06 -4.16
C THR A 6 3.39 -6.81 -3.47
N VAL A 7 2.61 -6.29 -2.53
CA VAL A 7 2.99 -5.19 -1.63
C VAL A 7 2.92 -5.70 -0.20
N CYS A 8 4.05 -5.75 0.49
CA CYS A 8 4.11 -6.02 1.93
C CYS A 8 4.15 -4.70 2.69
N SER A 9 3.06 -4.37 3.36
CA SER A 9 2.90 -3.10 4.08
C SER A 9 2.95 -3.28 5.57
N ASP A 10 3.71 -2.42 6.26
CA ASP A 10 3.48 -2.22 7.70
C ASP A 10 2.08 -1.63 7.95
N LYS A 11 1.60 -1.81 9.18
CA LYS A 11 0.30 -1.29 9.61
C LYS A 11 0.44 0.14 10.15
N THR A 12 1.32 0.35 11.13
CA THR A 12 1.41 1.60 11.90
C THR A 12 2.03 2.68 11.03
N GLY A 13 1.42 3.85 10.95
CA GLY A 13 1.94 4.99 10.17
C GLY A 13 1.90 4.83 8.66
N THR A 14 1.78 3.61 8.15
CA THR A 14 1.64 3.32 6.72
C THR A 14 0.17 3.18 6.34
N LEU A 15 -0.55 2.16 6.86
CA LEU A 15 -1.98 1.96 6.58
C LEU A 15 -2.87 2.78 7.52
N THR A 16 -2.41 2.99 8.75
CA THR A 16 -3.07 3.80 9.75
C THR A 16 -2.41 5.17 9.88
N THR A 17 -3.12 6.09 10.52
CA THR A 17 -2.65 7.48 10.72
C THR A 17 -1.53 7.60 11.76
N ASN A 18 -1.24 6.53 12.53
CA ASN A 18 -0.34 6.54 13.68
C ASN A 18 -0.78 7.53 14.78
N ARG A 19 -2.07 7.87 14.80
CA ARG A 19 -2.68 8.84 15.70
C ARG A 19 -3.86 8.19 16.39
N MET A 20 -3.61 7.74 17.63
CA MET A 20 -4.65 7.16 18.47
C MET A 20 -5.80 8.15 18.62
N THR A 21 -7.02 7.67 18.42
CA THR A 21 -8.24 8.46 18.40
C THR A 21 -9.31 7.73 19.21
N VAL A 22 -10.04 8.46 20.05
CA VAL A 22 -11.20 7.90 20.76
C VAL A 22 -12.33 7.74 19.74
N MET A 23 -12.72 6.50 19.48
CA MET A 23 -13.75 6.15 18.50
C MET A 23 -15.13 6.05 19.12
N GLN A 24 -15.20 5.65 20.39
CA GLN A 24 -16.44 5.47 21.14
C GLN A 24 -16.24 5.89 22.58
N LEU A 25 -17.25 6.53 23.14
CA LEU A 25 -17.37 6.89 24.55
C LEU A 25 -18.62 6.24 25.12
N TRP A 26 -18.49 5.55 26.24
CA TRP A 26 -19.61 5.04 27.02
C TRP A 26 -19.61 5.73 28.39
N ILE A 27 -20.75 6.33 28.77
CA ILE A 27 -20.99 6.96 30.09
C ILE A 27 -22.40 6.60 30.54
N GLY A 28 -22.53 5.91 31.67
CA GLY A 28 -23.81 5.64 32.33
C GLY A 28 -24.90 5.13 31.40
N ASP A 29 -24.62 4.04 30.68
CA ASP A 29 -25.51 3.38 29.72
C ASP A 29 -25.77 4.13 28.41
N SER A 30 -25.12 5.28 28.19
CA SER A 30 -25.17 6.03 26.94
C SER A 30 -23.87 5.87 26.15
N GLU A 31 -23.98 5.64 24.85
CA GLU A 31 -22.84 5.57 23.92
C GLU A 31 -22.81 6.77 22.97
N PHE A 32 -21.61 7.29 22.72
CA PHE A 32 -21.37 8.41 21.83
C PHE A 32 -20.20 8.10 20.90
N SER A 33 -20.38 8.37 19.60
CA SER A 33 -19.32 8.23 18.59
C SER A 33 -18.67 9.56 18.19
N SER A 34 -19.22 10.68 18.70
CA SER A 34 -18.74 12.04 18.42
C SER A 34 -18.40 12.76 19.71
N ALA A 35 -17.24 13.43 19.74
CA ALA A 35 -16.78 14.23 20.87
C ALA A 35 -17.75 15.36 21.21
N THR A 36 -18.27 16.05 20.19
CA THR A 36 -19.20 17.17 20.36
C THR A 36 -20.52 16.70 20.98
N GLU A 37 -21.07 15.58 20.52
CA GLU A 37 -22.30 15.01 21.08
C GLU A 37 -22.07 14.51 22.51
N GLY A 38 -20.99 13.75 22.71
CA GLY A 38 -20.66 13.16 24.00
C GLY A 38 -20.44 14.21 25.09
N VAL A 39 -19.62 15.23 24.83
CA VAL A 39 -19.30 16.27 25.82
C VAL A 39 -20.48 17.22 26.06
N SER A 40 -21.29 17.50 25.03
CA SER A 40 -22.47 18.38 25.17
C SER A 40 -23.62 17.71 25.90
N ALA A 41 -23.71 16.38 25.88
CA ALA A 41 -24.75 15.63 26.59
C ALA A 41 -24.53 15.59 28.11
N LEU A 42 -23.31 15.86 28.60
CA LEU A 42 -22.95 15.70 30.01
C LEU A 42 -23.53 16.82 30.88
N SER A 43 -24.09 16.44 32.03
CA SER A 43 -24.37 17.39 33.12
C SER A 43 -23.09 18.10 33.58
N PRO A 44 -23.17 19.28 34.22
CA PRO A 44 -21.99 19.96 34.74
C PRO A 44 -21.13 19.09 35.67
N ALA A 45 -21.76 18.27 36.51
CA ALA A 45 -21.06 17.38 37.43
C ALA A 45 -20.33 16.24 36.71
N THR A 46 -20.96 15.61 35.71
CA THR A 46 -20.33 14.54 34.91
C THR A 46 -19.24 15.11 34.00
N LYS A 47 -19.46 16.31 33.46
CA LYS A 47 -18.48 17.03 32.65
C LYS A 47 -17.23 17.37 33.45
N GLU A 48 -17.38 17.82 34.70
CA GLU A 48 -16.25 18.01 35.61
C GLU A 48 -15.49 16.69 35.82
N ALA A 49 -16.17 15.62 36.24
CA ALA A 49 -15.52 14.33 36.51
C ALA A 49 -14.79 13.75 35.28
N PHE A 50 -15.41 13.82 34.11
CA PHE A 50 -14.87 13.30 32.86
C PHE A 50 -13.74 14.17 32.29
N CYS A 51 -14.02 15.46 32.02
CA CYS A 51 -13.06 16.33 31.36
C CYS A 51 -11.87 16.67 32.28
N TYR A 52 -12.11 16.89 33.58
CA TYR A 52 -11.03 17.25 34.49
C TYR A 52 -10.16 16.03 34.75
N GLY A 53 -10.77 14.85 34.93
CA GLY A 53 -10.05 13.59 35.05
C GLY A 53 -9.12 13.34 33.86
N ILE A 54 -9.56 13.62 32.62
CA ILE A 54 -8.70 13.51 31.44
C ILE A 54 -7.57 14.55 31.46
N ALA A 55 -7.90 15.81 31.75
CA ALA A 55 -6.97 16.93 31.68
C ALA A 55 -5.83 16.80 32.71
N VAL A 56 -6.17 16.54 33.97
CA VAL A 56 -5.22 16.51 35.10
C VAL A 56 -4.52 15.16 35.25
N ASN A 57 -5.18 14.05 34.94
CA ASN A 57 -4.56 12.72 34.94
C ASN A 57 -3.91 12.44 33.59
N SER A 58 -3.11 13.35 33.03
CA SER A 58 -2.38 13.13 31.77
C SER A 58 -1.04 13.86 31.78
N THR A 59 -0.01 13.18 31.27
CA THR A 59 1.35 13.73 31.10
C THR A 59 1.62 14.19 29.67
N ALA A 60 0.72 13.87 28.75
CA ALA A 60 0.78 14.32 27.36
C ALA A 60 0.36 15.78 27.16
N GLU A 61 0.78 16.33 26.02
CA GLU A 61 0.45 17.67 25.55
C GLU A 61 0.09 17.67 24.06
N ILE A 62 -0.83 18.56 23.69
CA ILE A 62 -1.22 18.83 22.31
C ILE A 62 -0.67 20.20 21.95
N LEU A 63 0.34 20.20 21.08
CA LEU A 63 0.98 21.41 20.58
C LEU A 63 0.28 21.90 19.31
N PRO A 64 0.31 23.21 19.03
CA PRO A 64 -0.19 23.74 17.77
C PRO A 64 0.55 23.13 16.57
N PRO A 65 -0.09 23.09 15.39
CA PRO A 65 0.51 22.51 14.20
C PRO A 65 1.78 23.27 13.77
N LYS A 66 2.82 22.54 13.33
CA LYS A 66 4.06 23.13 12.79
C LYS A 66 3.88 23.87 11.46
N VAL A 67 2.81 23.54 10.74
CA VAL A 67 2.48 24.10 9.42
C VAL A 67 1.10 24.74 9.51
N GLU A 68 0.92 25.88 8.86
CA GLU A 68 -0.36 26.56 8.74
C GLU A 68 -1.41 25.61 8.14
N ASN A 69 -2.58 25.47 8.79
CA ASN A 69 -3.62 24.46 8.50
C ASN A 69 -3.23 22.97 8.68
N GLY A 70 -2.13 22.69 9.37
CA GLY A 70 -1.74 21.32 9.73
C GLY A 70 -2.53 20.72 10.90
N LEU A 71 -2.33 19.44 11.13
CA LEU A 71 -2.88 18.75 12.31
C LEU A 71 -2.07 19.09 13.58
N PRO A 72 -2.72 19.16 14.76
CA PRO A 72 -2.02 19.36 16.04
C PRO A 72 -0.94 18.31 16.27
N GLU A 73 0.18 18.72 16.88
CA GLU A 73 1.25 17.82 17.24
C GLU A 73 0.95 17.17 18.60
N HIS A 74 1.12 15.85 18.68
CA HIS A 74 0.85 15.06 19.87
C HIS A 74 2.17 14.66 20.52
N THR A 75 2.44 15.18 21.74
CA THR A 75 3.66 14.91 22.51
C THR A 75 3.33 14.09 23.76
N GLY A 76 4.06 13.01 23.98
CA GLY A 76 3.84 12.08 25.10
C GLY A 76 3.14 10.79 24.69
N ASN A 77 2.42 10.17 25.64
CA ASN A 77 1.74 8.90 25.39
C ASN A 77 0.53 9.12 24.46
N LYS A 78 0.54 8.46 23.30
CA LYS A 78 -0.50 8.59 22.26
C LYS A 78 -1.92 8.34 22.76
N THR A 79 -2.10 7.45 23.75
CA THR A 79 -3.43 7.16 24.33
C THR A 79 -3.95 8.36 25.12
N GLU A 80 -3.07 9.07 25.82
CA GLU A 80 -3.41 10.29 26.55
C GLU A 80 -3.67 11.45 25.58
N CYS A 81 -2.86 11.58 24.53
CA CYS A 81 -3.10 12.57 23.48
C CYS A 81 -4.47 12.37 22.83
N ALA A 82 -4.91 11.12 22.63
CA ALA A 82 -6.23 10.80 22.10
C ALA A 82 -7.37 11.32 23.01
N LEU A 83 -7.23 11.13 24.33
CA LEU A 83 -8.20 11.61 25.32
C LEU A 83 -8.24 13.14 25.37
N LEU A 84 -7.07 13.78 25.41
CA LEU A 84 -6.96 15.25 25.41
C LEU A 84 -7.54 15.85 24.13
N GLN A 85 -7.31 15.20 22.99
CA GLN A 85 -7.88 15.63 21.71
C GLN A 85 -9.40 15.49 21.72
N TYR A 86 -9.92 14.39 22.29
CA TYR A 86 -11.36 14.17 22.38
C TYR A 86 -12.08 15.26 23.18
N ILE A 87 -11.56 15.67 24.34
CA ILE A 87 -12.20 16.76 25.11
C ILE A 87 -12.07 18.12 24.40
N ARG A 88 -10.97 18.35 23.68
CA ARG A 88 -10.77 19.56 22.88
C ARG A 88 -11.73 19.65 21.70
N ASP A 89 -11.94 18.53 20.99
CA ASP A 89 -12.93 18.41 19.91
C ASP A 89 -14.37 18.57 20.43
N GLY A 90 -14.59 18.30 21.72
CA GLY A 90 -15.82 18.60 22.46
C GLY A 90 -15.95 20.05 22.95
N GLY A 91 -15.01 20.94 22.61
CA GLY A 91 -15.03 22.36 22.96
C GLY A 91 -14.50 22.69 24.36
N VAL A 92 -13.66 21.82 24.95
CA VAL A 92 -13.06 22.03 26.27
C VAL A 92 -11.57 22.34 26.15
N GLU A 93 -11.18 23.53 26.61
CA GLU A 93 -9.78 23.95 26.67
C GLU A 93 -9.12 23.40 27.95
N TYR A 94 -8.43 22.26 27.80
CA TYR A 94 -7.79 21.58 28.92
C TYR A 94 -6.63 22.35 29.61
N PRO A 95 -5.90 23.29 28.96
CA PRO A 95 -4.86 24.05 29.66
C PRO A 95 -5.41 24.86 30.85
N GLU A 96 -6.58 25.49 30.69
CA GLU A 96 -7.23 26.25 31.76
C GLU A 96 -7.63 25.35 32.94
N ILE A 97 -8.02 24.10 32.66
CA ILE A 97 -8.31 23.11 33.68
C ILE A 97 -7.04 22.73 34.45
N ARG A 98 -5.91 22.57 33.76
CA ARG A 98 -4.63 22.25 34.41
C ARG A 98 -4.15 23.42 35.29
N ASP A 99 -4.28 24.66 34.82
CA ASP A 99 -3.84 25.85 35.56
C ASP A 99 -4.69 26.12 36.81
N SER A 100 -5.98 25.76 36.76
CA SER A 100 -6.92 25.97 37.87
C SER A 100 -6.97 24.84 38.91
N ASN A 101 -6.33 23.69 38.63
CA ASN A 101 -6.37 22.51 39.51
C ASN A 101 -4.97 22.14 40.01
N GLU A 102 -4.79 22.14 41.32
CA GLU A 102 -3.52 21.77 41.93
C GLU A 102 -3.41 20.25 42.11
N ILE A 103 -2.44 19.66 41.40
CA ILE A 103 -2.07 18.24 41.54
C ILE A 103 -1.13 18.10 42.72
N VAL A 104 -1.58 17.42 43.77
CA VAL A 104 -0.83 17.24 45.02
C VAL A 104 0.02 15.98 44.99
N HIS A 105 -0.50 14.91 44.39
CA HIS A 105 0.18 13.63 44.29
C HIS A 105 -0.12 12.95 42.95
N MET A 106 0.87 12.30 42.34
CA MET A 106 0.72 11.57 41.07
C MET A 106 1.31 10.18 41.17
N LEU A 107 0.46 9.17 41.01
CA LEU A 107 0.82 7.77 40.87
C LEU A 107 1.00 7.47 39.39
N THR A 108 2.26 7.36 38.96
CA THR A 108 2.60 7.08 37.57
C THR A 108 2.14 5.68 37.14
N PHE A 109 1.99 5.49 35.82
CA PHE A 109 1.57 4.21 35.28
C PHE A 109 2.56 3.09 35.60
N SER A 110 2.07 2.03 36.26
CA SER A 110 2.82 0.80 36.50
C SER A 110 2.26 -0.35 35.66
N SER A 111 3.12 -1.06 34.93
CA SER A 111 2.71 -2.25 34.17
C SER A 111 2.12 -3.37 35.04
N ALA A 112 2.50 -3.43 36.32
CA ALA A 112 1.93 -4.39 37.28
C ALA A 112 0.49 -4.02 37.66
N LYS A 113 0.23 -2.73 37.89
CA LYS A 113 -1.10 -2.22 38.28
C LYS A 113 -2.01 -1.91 37.10
N LYS A 114 -1.45 -1.70 35.89
CA LYS A 114 -2.12 -1.32 34.65
C LYS A 114 -3.04 -0.08 34.76
N ARG A 115 -2.71 0.84 35.66
CA ARG A 115 -3.46 2.08 35.92
C ARG A 115 -2.51 3.17 36.42
N MET A 116 -3.01 4.40 36.40
CA MET A 116 -2.35 5.58 36.95
C MET A 116 -3.39 6.52 37.56
N SER A 117 -2.98 7.27 38.57
CA SER A 117 -3.89 8.10 39.36
C SER A 117 -3.26 9.43 39.73
N VAL A 118 -4.09 10.45 39.92
CA VAL A 118 -3.67 11.76 40.42
C VAL A 118 -4.61 12.22 41.53
N VAL A 119 -4.05 12.84 42.56
CA VAL A 119 -4.80 13.47 43.65
C VAL A 119 -4.84 14.97 43.40
N VAL A 120 -6.05 15.50 43.29
CA VAL A 120 -6.32 16.92 43.02
C VAL A 120 -7.02 17.54 44.23
N ARG A 121 -6.53 18.68 44.70
CA ARG A 121 -7.16 19.43 45.80
C ARG A 121 -8.45 20.09 45.29
N ARG A 122 -9.58 19.89 45.99
CA ARG A 122 -10.85 20.60 45.69
C ARG A 122 -11.15 21.71 46.70
N SER A 123 -10.83 21.49 47.97
CA SER A 123 -10.94 22.48 49.04
C SER A 123 -9.84 22.25 50.09
N ALA A 124 -9.81 23.08 51.13
CA ALA A 124 -8.88 22.88 52.25
C ALA A 124 -9.09 21.54 52.99
N THR A 125 -10.28 20.94 52.88
CA THR A 125 -10.65 19.72 53.61
C THR A 125 -11.10 18.57 52.71
N THR A 126 -11.07 18.75 51.39
CA THR A 126 -11.53 17.73 50.44
C THR A 126 -10.61 17.62 49.25
N CYS A 127 -10.34 16.40 48.81
CA CYS A 127 -9.59 16.11 47.59
C CYS A 127 -10.32 15.09 46.73
N ARG A 128 -9.91 15.00 45.46
CA ARG A 128 -10.44 14.02 44.51
C ARG A 128 -9.30 13.27 43.86
N VAL A 129 -9.41 11.95 43.86
CA VAL A 129 -8.49 11.05 43.15
C VAL A 129 -9.10 10.75 41.78
N TYR A 130 -8.37 11.02 40.70
CA TYR A 130 -8.74 10.59 39.36
C TYR A 130 -7.88 9.39 38.96
N THR A 131 -8.50 8.33 38.46
CA THR A 131 -7.83 7.10 38.06
C THR A 131 -8.18 6.75 36.63
N LYS A 132 -7.18 6.36 35.84
CA LYS A 132 -7.37 5.80 34.50
C LYS A 132 -6.53 4.56 34.31
N GLY A 133 -7.04 3.59 33.56
CA GLY A 133 -6.34 2.34 33.36
C GLY A 133 -7.09 1.32 32.55
N ALA A 134 -6.54 0.11 32.49
CA ALA A 134 -7.16 -1.03 31.85
C ALA A 134 -8.57 -1.25 32.42
N THR A 135 -9.55 -1.41 31.52
CA THR A 135 -10.97 -1.37 31.89
C THR A 135 -11.32 -2.44 32.91
N GLU A 136 -10.81 -3.66 32.74
CA GLU A 136 -11.02 -4.78 33.66
C GLU A 136 -10.46 -4.52 35.06
N VAL A 137 -9.37 -3.76 35.18
CA VAL A 137 -8.72 -3.48 36.45
C VAL A 137 -9.46 -2.37 37.19
N VAL A 138 -9.69 -1.24 36.51
CA VAL A 138 -10.30 -0.07 37.16
C VAL A 138 -11.77 -0.32 37.46
N LEU A 139 -12.52 -0.98 36.57
CA LEU A 139 -13.92 -1.33 36.81
C LEU A 139 -14.07 -2.28 38.01
N GLY A 140 -13.10 -3.18 38.22
CA GLY A 140 -13.05 -4.05 39.40
C GLY A 140 -12.96 -3.27 40.72
N LEU A 141 -12.29 -2.12 40.72
CA LEU A 141 -12.10 -1.24 41.87
C LEU A 141 -13.26 -0.25 42.08
N CYS A 142 -14.20 -0.17 41.14
CA CYS A 142 -15.34 0.72 41.22
C CYS A 142 -16.46 0.15 42.09
N LYS A 143 -17.06 0.98 42.93
CA LYS A 143 -18.24 0.68 43.76
C LYS A 143 -19.50 1.34 43.22
N ASP A 144 -19.34 2.48 42.56
CA ASP A 144 -20.41 3.29 42.02
C ASP A 144 -20.14 3.63 40.55
N MET A 145 -21.16 4.15 39.87
CA MET A 145 -21.09 4.63 38.49
C MET A 145 -21.84 5.95 38.36
N GLN A 146 -21.21 6.92 37.69
CA GLN A 146 -21.82 8.19 37.37
C GLN A 146 -22.50 8.15 35.99
N ARG A 147 -23.73 8.67 35.92
CA ARG A 147 -24.50 8.78 34.68
C ARG A 147 -24.33 10.13 33.99
N VAL A 148 -24.82 10.21 32.76
CA VAL A 148 -24.79 11.44 31.94
C VAL A 148 -25.49 12.62 32.65
N ASP A 149 -26.57 12.34 33.37
CA ASP A 149 -27.36 13.33 34.13
C ASP A 149 -26.69 13.78 35.46
N GLY A 150 -25.56 13.18 35.84
CA GLY A 150 -24.85 13.47 37.08
C GLY A 150 -25.28 12.59 38.26
N SER A 151 -26.30 11.74 38.10
CA SER A 151 -26.71 10.79 39.14
C SER A 151 -25.66 9.71 39.34
N ILE A 152 -25.47 9.31 40.60
CA ILE A 152 -24.57 8.22 40.99
C ILE A 152 -25.43 7.00 41.33
N VAL A 153 -25.12 5.87 40.72
CA VAL A 153 -25.80 4.60 40.97
C VAL A 153 -24.79 3.56 41.45
N GLY A 154 -25.21 2.70 42.38
CA GLY A 154 -24.37 1.60 42.85
C GLY A 154 -24.01 0.64 41.72
N LEU A 155 -22.76 0.17 41.73
CA LEU A 155 -22.20 -0.71 40.72
C LEU A 155 -21.89 -2.08 41.33
N ASP A 156 -22.87 -2.98 41.28
CA ASP A 156 -22.74 -4.36 41.75
C ASP A 156 -21.99 -5.26 40.74
N ASP A 157 -21.59 -6.46 41.17
CA ASP A 157 -20.84 -7.38 40.33
C ASP A 157 -21.64 -7.88 39.12
N ALA A 158 -22.97 -7.94 39.24
CA ALA A 158 -23.86 -8.29 38.13
C ALA A 158 -23.81 -7.22 37.03
N ARG A 159 -23.87 -5.93 37.40
CA ARG A 159 -23.75 -4.81 36.47
C ARG A 159 -22.36 -4.68 35.88
N LYS A 160 -21.31 -4.92 36.65
CA LYS A 160 -19.93 -4.99 36.12
C LYS A 160 -19.79 -6.07 35.06
N THR A 161 -20.35 -7.25 35.30
CA THR A 161 -20.35 -8.36 34.33
C THR A 161 -21.14 -7.99 33.07
N GLN A 162 -22.28 -7.33 33.22
CA GLN A 162 -23.07 -6.85 32.09
C GLN A 162 -22.27 -5.83 31.24
N ILE A 163 -21.65 -4.83 31.87
CA ILE A 163 -20.79 -3.84 31.17
C ILE A 163 -19.63 -4.54 30.45
N GLY A 164 -19.06 -5.57 31.08
CA GLY A 164 -18.05 -6.43 30.47
C GLY A 164 -18.50 -6.99 29.12
N ASN A 165 -19.65 -7.64 29.08
CA ASN A 165 -20.15 -8.28 27.87
C ASN A 165 -20.70 -7.27 26.85
N ASP A 166 -21.48 -6.29 27.31
CA ASP A 166 -22.23 -5.39 26.41
C ASP A 166 -21.34 -4.29 25.82
N VAL A 167 -20.32 -3.84 26.56
CA VAL A 167 -19.46 -2.71 26.18
C VAL A 167 -18.03 -3.14 25.91
N ILE A 168 -17.38 -3.84 26.86
CA ILE A 168 -15.94 -4.16 26.75
C ILE A 168 -15.72 -5.17 25.61
N GLU A 169 -16.48 -6.27 25.59
CA GLU A 169 -16.38 -7.26 24.50
C GLU A 169 -16.80 -6.67 23.15
N LYS A 170 -17.83 -5.82 23.12
CA LYS A 170 -18.24 -5.09 21.92
C LYS A 170 -17.09 -4.22 21.38
N TYR A 171 -16.46 -3.41 22.22
CA TYR A 171 -15.33 -2.56 21.81
C TYR A 171 -14.10 -3.38 21.41
N ALA A 172 -13.81 -4.46 22.15
CA ALA A 172 -12.74 -5.39 21.81
C ALA A 172 -12.96 -6.09 20.46
N SER A 173 -14.21 -6.44 20.13
CA SER A 173 -14.57 -7.06 18.85
C SER A 173 -14.31 -6.13 17.66
N GLN A 174 -14.39 -4.82 17.88
CA GLN A 174 -14.06 -3.78 16.90
C GLN A 174 -12.56 -3.43 16.89
N ALA A 175 -11.77 -4.13 17.71
CA ALA A 175 -10.35 -3.90 17.98
C ALA A 175 -10.00 -2.55 18.61
N TYR A 176 -10.94 -1.96 19.35
CA TYR A 176 -10.64 -0.81 20.18
C TYR A 176 -9.87 -1.22 21.42
N ARG A 177 -8.86 -0.44 21.76
CA ARG A 177 -8.24 -0.47 23.08
C ARG A 177 -9.18 0.20 24.06
N THR A 178 -9.70 -0.55 25.02
CA THR A 178 -10.59 0.00 26.03
C THR A 178 -9.79 0.62 27.18
N LEU A 179 -10.28 1.75 27.71
CA LEU A 179 -9.74 2.40 28.89
C LEU A 179 -10.91 2.85 29.77
N CYS A 180 -10.81 2.63 31.08
CA CYS A 180 -11.78 3.13 32.05
C CYS A 180 -11.24 4.38 32.73
N LEU A 181 -12.13 5.35 32.92
CA LEU A 181 -11.91 6.57 33.69
C LEU A 181 -12.81 6.52 34.92
N ALA A 182 -12.23 6.79 36.09
CA ALA A 182 -12.92 6.77 37.36
C ALA A 182 -12.41 7.90 38.26
N TYR A 183 -13.19 8.25 39.28
CA TYR A 183 -12.73 9.14 40.34
C TYR A 183 -13.17 8.66 41.72
N ARG A 184 -12.63 9.28 42.76
CA ARG A 184 -13.12 9.15 44.13
C ARG A 184 -12.99 10.48 44.85
N ASP A 185 -14.07 10.91 45.48
CA ASP A 185 -14.04 12.05 46.41
C ASP A 185 -13.62 11.58 47.80
N LEU A 186 -12.77 12.35 48.46
CA LEU A 186 -12.30 12.10 49.81
C LEU A 186 -12.49 13.37 50.66
N ASP A 187 -13.13 13.21 51.82
CA ASP A 187 -13.33 14.27 52.81
C ASP A 187 -12.10 14.44 53.73
N VAL A 188 -10.92 14.49 53.12
CA VAL A 188 -9.65 14.76 53.81
C VAL A 188 -8.83 15.82 53.05
N PRO A 189 -8.00 16.61 53.75
CA PRO A 189 -6.97 17.43 53.12
C PRO A 189 -6.09 16.60 52.19
N ALA A 190 -5.69 17.18 51.06
CA ALA A 190 -4.91 16.47 50.06
C ALA A 190 -3.53 16.03 50.60
N GLU A 191 -2.97 16.76 51.56
CA GLU A 191 -1.69 16.49 52.20
C GLU A 191 -1.69 15.19 52.98
N ASP A 192 -2.82 14.84 53.61
CA ASP A 192 -2.97 13.62 54.41
C ASP A 192 -2.88 12.37 53.54
N THR A 193 -3.23 12.49 52.26
CA THR A 193 -3.16 11.38 51.29
C THR A 193 -1.73 10.93 50.98
N ASN A 194 -0.71 11.77 51.24
CA ASN A 194 0.69 11.41 51.00
C ASN A 194 1.19 10.26 51.89
N ASN A 195 0.52 10.01 53.01
CA ASN A 195 0.86 8.92 53.93
C ASN A 195 0.07 7.63 53.64
N TRP A 196 -0.85 7.66 52.67
CA TRP A 196 -1.68 6.51 52.34
C TRP A 196 -0.95 5.59 51.37
N SER A 197 -1.31 4.31 51.39
CA SER A 197 -0.85 3.40 50.35
C SER A 197 -1.59 3.70 49.04
N ASP A 198 -0.94 3.42 47.90
CA ASP A 198 -1.58 3.54 46.58
C ASP A 198 -2.93 2.81 46.52
N ASP A 199 -3.04 1.63 47.14
CA ASP A 199 -4.26 0.82 47.12
C ASP A 199 -5.37 1.44 47.99
N ASP A 200 -5.02 2.22 49.00
CA ASP A 200 -5.99 2.99 49.80
C ASP A 200 -6.58 4.17 49.02
N LEU A 201 -5.79 4.76 48.11
CA LEU A 201 -6.25 5.80 47.20
C LEU A 201 -7.14 5.22 46.09
N GLU A 202 -6.76 4.06 45.55
CA GLU A 202 -7.35 3.42 44.37
C GLU A 202 -8.43 2.37 44.69
N LYS A 203 -9.21 2.55 45.76
CA LYS A 203 -10.35 1.67 46.13
C LYS A 203 -11.66 2.42 46.16
N GLU A 204 -12.79 1.72 46.03
CA GLU A 204 -14.14 2.30 46.08
C GLU A 204 -14.32 3.49 45.12
N LEU A 205 -13.86 3.31 43.88
CA LEU A 205 -13.93 4.34 42.85
C LEU A 205 -15.37 4.47 42.31
N THR A 206 -15.69 5.62 41.72
CA THR A 206 -16.87 5.85 40.90
C THR A 206 -16.46 5.79 39.42
N CYS A 207 -16.99 4.82 38.68
CA CYS A 207 -16.78 4.70 37.25
C CYS A 207 -17.46 5.87 36.53
N VAL A 208 -16.70 6.60 35.70
CA VAL A 208 -17.24 7.72 34.91
C VAL A 208 -17.49 7.28 33.48
N ALA A 209 -16.47 6.70 32.85
CA ALA A 209 -16.50 6.44 31.42
C ALA A 209 -15.65 5.23 31.03
N ILE A 210 -16.08 4.55 29.96
CA ILE A 210 -15.28 3.59 29.22
C ILE A 210 -15.11 4.13 27.81
N VAL A 211 -13.86 4.31 27.38
CA VAL A 211 -13.55 4.77 26.02
C VAL A 211 -12.98 3.63 25.19
N GLY A 212 -13.35 3.58 23.91
CA GLY A 212 -12.73 2.74 22.89
C GLY A 212 -11.79 3.57 22.02
N ILE A 213 -10.50 3.24 22.04
CA ILE A 213 -9.45 3.98 21.33
C ILE A 213 -8.88 3.12 20.21
N GLU A 214 -8.75 3.67 19.00
CA GLU A 214 -8.16 2.99 17.85
C GLU A 214 -7.09 3.87 17.19
N ASP A 215 -6.17 3.24 16.46
CA ASP A 215 -5.37 3.90 15.43
C ASP A 215 -6.11 3.77 14.08
N PRO A 216 -6.84 4.82 13.64
CA PRO A 216 -7.75 4.70 12.51
C PRO A 216 -6.99 4.49 11.19
N VAL A 217 -7.61 3.73 10.29
CA VAL A 217 -7.16 3.54 8.91
C VAL A 217 -7.26 4.85 8.15
N ARG A 218 -6.26 5.16 7.32
CA ARG A 218 -6.30 6.35 6.47
C ARG A 218 -7.47 6.25 5.46
N PRO A 219 -8.29 7.30 5.26
CA PRO A 219 -9.50 7.22 4.44
C PRO A 219 -9.27 6.71 3.01
N GLU A 220 -8.11 6.99 2.43
CA GLU A 220 -7.74 6.60 1.07
C GLU A 220 -7.32 5.13 0.92
N VAL A 221 -6.88 4.49 2.01
CA VAL A 221 -6.25 3.17 1.98
C VAL A 221 -7.17 2.07 1.45
N PRO A 222 -8.45 1.95 1.88
CA PRO A 222 -9.35 0.93 1.36
C PRO A 222 -9.54 1.01 -0.17
N GLY A 223 -9.74 2.22 -0.70
CA GLY A 223 -9.90 2.44 -2.14
C GLY A 223 -8.61 2.16 -2.92
N ALA A 224 -7.45 2.47 -2.35
CA ALA A 224 -6.16 2.19 -2.95
C ALA A 224 -5.84 0.68 -3.00
N ILE A 225 -6.16 -0.06 -1.93
CA ILE A 225 -5.99 -1.52 -1.86
C ILE A 225 -6.92 -2.22 -2.86
N GLU A 226 -8.16 -1.73 -3.01
CA GLU A 226 -9.08 -2.25 -4.02
C GLU A 226 -8.52 -2.05 -5.44
N GLN A 227 -7.96 -0.86 -5.75
CA GLN A 227 -7.30 -0.61 -7.03
C GLN A 227 -6.12 -1.54 -7.28
N CYS A 228 -5.27 -1.79 -6.26
CA CYS A 228 -4.20 -2.77 -6.34
C CYS A 228 -4.73 -4.18 -6.65
N GLY A 229 -5.78 -4.61 -5.94
CA GLY A 229 -6.42 -5.91 -6.15
C GLY A 229 -6.97 -6.08 -7.57
N ARG A 230 -7.68 -5.08 -8.10
CA ARG A 230 -8.17 -5.06 -9.50
C ARG A 230 -7.02 -5.13 -10.52
N ALA A 231 -5.86 -4.60 -10.17
CA ALA A 231 -4.66 -4.62 -11.00
C ALA A 231 -3.80 -5.90 -10.86
N GLY A 232 -4.30 -6.91 -10.14
CA GLY A 232 -3.61 -8.19 -9.93
C GLY A 232 -2.51 -8.15 -8.85
N ILE A 233 -2.45 -7.10 -8.04
CA ILE A 233 -1.44 -6.93 -7.00
C ILE A 233 -2.01 -7.37 -5.65
N THR A 234 -1.33 -8.29 -5.00
CA THR A 234 -1.72 -8.75 -3.66
C THR A 234 -1.11 -7.86 -2.59
N VAL A 235 -1.94 -7.19 -1.81
CA VAL A 235 -1.49 -6.43 -0.64
C VAL A 235 -1.48 -7.35 0.58
N ARG A 236 -0.40 -7.31 1.37
CA ARG A 236 -0.20 -8.09 2.59
C ARG A 236 0.17 -7.16 3.73
N MET A 237 -0.47 -7.33 4.88
CA MET A 237 -0.13 -6.58 6.10
C MET A 237 0.89 -7.37 6.92
N VAL A 238 1.95 -6.70 7.37
CA VAL A 238 3.01 -7.29 8.19
C VAL A 238 3.27 -6.38 9.38
N THR A 239 2.81 -6.76 10.57
CA THR A 239 2.79 -5.88 11.74
C THR A 239 3.25 -6.59 13.02
N GLY A 240 3.83 -5.81 13.94
CA GLY A 240 4.13 -6.25 15.31
C GLY A 240 2.90 -6.31 16.23
N ASP A 241 1.75 -5.80 15.78
CA ASP A 241 0.53 -5.77 16.57
C ASP A 241 -0.06 -7.17 16.81
N ASN A 242 -0.96 -7.25 17.79
CA ASN A 242 -1.65 -8.50 18.12
C ASN A 242 -2.56 -8.97 16.97
N ILE A 243 -2.78 -10.28 16.87
CA ILE A 243 -3.54 -10.90 15.77
C ILE A 243 -4.97 -10.37 15.65
N THR A 244 -5.64 -10.10 16.77
CA THR A 244 -7.00 -9.57 16.80
C THR A 244 -7.07 -8.17 16.16
N THR A 245 -6.15 -7.28 16.54
CA THR A 245 -6.05 -5.94 15.99
C THR A 245 -5.68 -5.97 14.51
N ALA A 246 -4.67 -6.76 14.15
CA ALA A 246 -4.24 -6.91 12.76
C ALA A 246 -5.37 -7.43 11.86
N ARG A 247 -6.17 -8.40 12.34
CA ARG A 247 -7.34 -8.92 11.61
C ARG A 247 -8.42 -7.86 11.41
N SER A 248 -8.73 -7.08 12.44
CA SER A 248 -9.73 -5.99 12.34
C SER A 248 -9.30 -4.93 11.33
N ILE A 249 -8.06 -4.43 11.45
CA ILE A 249 -7.52 -3.42 10.53
C ILE A 249 -7.44 -3.97 9.11
N ALA A 250 -7.02 -5.24 8.93
CA ALA A 250 -6.97 -5.87 7.61
C ALA A 250 -8.37 -6.00 6.98
N GLY A 251 -9.40 -6.27 7.77
CA GLY A 251 -10.80 -6.25 7.33
C GLY A 251 -11.24 -4.85 6.90
N LYS A 252 -10.98 -3.82 7.72
CA LYS A 252 -11.31 -2.41 7.41
C LYS A 252 -10.58 -1.90 6.15
N CYS A 253 -9.33 -2.28 5.96
CA CYS A 253 -8.53 -1.96 4.78
C CYS A 253 -8.95 -2.73 3.51
N GLY A 254 -9.77 -3.79 3.64
CA GLY A 254 -10.11 -4.67 2.52
C GLY A 254 -9.00 -5.63 2.09
N ILE A 255 -7.99 -5.86 2.94
CA ILE A 255 -6.89 -6.82 2.70
C ILE A 255 -7.39 -8.26 2.84
N THR A 256 -8.28 -8.49 3.80
CA THR A 256 -8.96 -9.77 4.02
C THR A 256 -10.45 -9.57 3.81
N LYS A 257 -11.09 -10.45 3.03
CA LYS A 257 -12.54 -10.45 2.84
C LYS A 257 -13.18 -11.66 3.52
N PRO A 258 -14.40 -11.55 4.06
CA PRO A 258 -15.10 -12.69 4.64
C PRO A 258 -15.23 -13.83 3.61
N GLY A 259 -14.70 -15.01 3.95
CA GLY A 259 -14.83 -16.22 3.12
C GLY A 259 -13.88 -16.32 1.91
N ASP A 260 -12.89 -15.44 1.76
CA ASP A 260 -11.94 -15.48 0.63
C ASP A 260 -10.75 -16.45 0.83
N GLY A 261 -10.74 -17.20 1.94
CA GLY A 261 -9.66 -18.12 2.31
C GLY A 261 -8.37 -17.43 2.78
N SER A 262 -8.39 -16.11 3.04
CA SER A 262 -7.25 -15.38 3.57
C SER A 262 -6.70 -16.00 4.85
N LEU A 263 -5.39 -16.24 4.85
CA LEU A 263 -4.66 -16.75 6.01
C LEU A 263 -4.09 -15.57 6.81
N VAL A 264 -4.44 -15.55 8.10
CA VAL A 264 -3.90 -14.64 9.11
C VAL A 264 -3.05 -15.49 10.07
N MET A 265 -1.78 -15.16 10.23
CA MET A 265 -0.82 -15.96 11.00
C MET A 265 0.00 -15.09 11.95
N GLU A 266 0.43 -15.64 13.08
CA GLU A 266 1.40 -14.99 13.96
C GLU A 266 2.85 -15.29 13.54
N GLY A 267 3.76 -14.33 13.80
CA GLY A 267 5.17 -14.44 13.46
C GLY A 267 5.87 -15.66 14.08
N GLU A 268 5.47 -16.09 15.28
CA GLU A 268 6.01 -17.31 15.89
C GLU A 268 5.64 -18.57 15.11
N THR A 269 4.36 -18.74 14.76
CA THR A 269 3.88 -19.87 13.95
C THR A 269 4.51 -19.87 12.56
N PHE A 270 4.64 -18.69 11.96
CA PHE A 270 5.29 -18.51 10.67
C PHE A 270 6.74 -19.01 10.70
N ARG A 271 7.54 -18.51 11.65
CA ARG A 271 8.95 -18.92 11.81
C ARG A 271 9.11 -20.42 11.99
N LYS A 272 8.34 -21.03 12.91
CA LYS A 272 8.42 -22.47 13.18
C LYS A 272 8.11 -23.33 11.95
N ARG A 273 7.31 -22.80 11.01
CA ARG A 273 6.89 -23.53 9.81
C ARG A 273 7.84 -23.35 8.64
N VAL A 274 8.38 -22.14 8.45
CA VAL A 274 9.13 -21.78 7.24
C VAL A 274 10.64 -21.74 7.42
N LEU A 275 11.13 -21.86 8.66
CA LEU A 275 12.57 -21.85 8.96
C LEU A 275 13.04 -23.23 9.43
N ASP A 276 14.23 -23.63 8.98
CA ASP A 276 14.94 -24.79 9.51
C ASP A 276 15.63 -24.48 10.85
N ALA A 277 16.29 -25.49 11.45
CA ALA A 277 17.01 -25.34 12.71
C ALA A 277 18.20 -24.36 12.63
N GLN A 278 18.67 -24.05 11.41
CA GLN A 278 19.77 -23.14 11.11
C GLN A 278 19.27 -21.73 10.75
N GLY A 279 17.96 -21.53 10.64
CA GLY A 279 17.32 -20.27 10.30
C GLY A 279 17.24 -19.95 8.81
N ASN A 280 17.44 -20.93 7.93
CA ASN A 280 17.23 -20.79 6.49
C ASN A 280 15.77 -21.05 6.10
N ILE A 281 15.36 -20.49 4.96
CA ILE A 281 13.99 -20.61 4.46
C ILE A 281 13.77 -21.99 3.83
N ILE A 282 12.81 -22.73 4.34
CA ILE A 282 12.29 -23.95 3.73
C ILE A 282 11.27 -23.54 2.67
N GLN A 283 11.75 -23.32 1.44
CA GLN A 283 10.93 -22.76 0.36
C GLN A 283 9.67 -23.61 0.06
N SER A 284 9.74 -24.93 0.16
CA SER A 284 8.59 -25.82 -0.08
C SER A 284 7.45 -25.66 0.93
N GLU A 285 7.74 -25.36 2.19
CA GLU A 285 6.73 -25.06 3.21
C GLU A 285 6.22 -23.63 3.08
N PHE A 286 7.11 -22.70 2.75
CA PHE A 286 6.74 -21.32 2.46
C PHE A 286 5.74 -21.23 1.28
N ASP A 287 6.02 -21.96 0.20
CA ASP A 287 5.22 -22.05 -1.03
C ASP A 287 3.79 -22.57 -0.82
N LYS A 288 3.57 -23.36 0.24
CA LYS A 288 2.23 -23.83 0.61
C LYS A 288 1.37 -22.76 1.29
N ILE A 289 1.99 -21.77 1.94
CA ILE A 289 1.26 -20.82 2.81
C ILE A 289 1.15 -19.41 2.21
N TRP A 290 2.20 -18.93 1.52
CA TRP A 290 2.26 -17.53 1.09
C TRP A 290 1.14 -17.11 0.10
N PRO A 291 0.58 -17.99 -0.77
CA PRO A 291 -0.49 -17.60 -1.69
C PRO A 291 -1.74 -17.09 -0.95
N MET A 292 -2.05 -17.71 0.19
CA MET A 292 -3.20 -17.34 1.03
C MET A 292 -2.82 -16.39 2.17
N LEU A 293 -1.54 -16.30 2.55
CA LEU A 293 -1.08 -15.39 3.60
C LEU A 293 -1.34 -13.94 3.22
N ARG A 294 -2.20 -13.27 4.00
CA ARG A 294 -2.55 -11.85 3.85
C ARG A 294 -2.09 -11.01 5.04
N VAL A 295 -2.05 -11.59 6.23
CA VAL A 295 -1.68 -10.86 7.45
C VAL A 295 -0.68 -11.68 8.26
N LEU A 296 0.45 -11.06 8.57
CA LEU A 296 1.45 -11.58 9.52
C LEU A 296 1.46 -10.65 10.74
N ALA A 297 0.90 -11.12 11.85
CA ALA A 297 0.79 -10.39 13.11
C ALA A 297 1.92 -10.78 14.09
N ARG A 298 2.18 -9.98 15.13
CA ARG A 298 3.30 -10.15 16.07
C ARG A 298 4.63 -10.44 15.37
N SER A 299 4.84 -9.81 14.21
CA SER A 299 6.01 -9.99 13.36
C SER A 299 7.21 -9.26 13.94
N SER A 300 8.34 -9.95 14.06
CA SER A 300 9.64 -9.33 14.31
C SER A 300 10.24 -8.74 13.01
N PRO A 301 11.26 -7.85 13.08
CA PRO A 301 11.96 -7.36 11.90
C PRO A 301 12.52 -8.49 11.03
N LYS A 302 13.02 -9.56 11.65
CA LYS A 302 13.52 -10.75 10.96
C LYS A 302 12.42 -11.47 10.19
N ASP A 303 11.21 -11.54 10.74
CA ASP A 303 10.07 -12.17 10.08
C ASP A 303 9.65 -11.42 8.82
N LYS A 304 9.69 -10.07 8.86
CA LYS A 304 9.45 -9.22 7.68
C LYS A 304 10.47 -9.53 6.58
N TYR A 305 11.76 -9.58 6.94
CA TYR A 305 12.83 -9.92 6.02
C TYR A 305 12.68 -11.33 5.42
N THR A 306 12.34 -12.31 6.25
CA THR A 306 12.10 -13.70 5.85
C THR A 306 10.93 -13.81 4.87
N LEU A 307 9.81 -13.13 5.15
CA LEU A 307 8.64 -13.10 4.27
C LEU A 307 8.99 -12.50 2.90
N VAL A 308 9.66 -11.36 2.88
CA VAL A 308 10.09 -10.70 1.64
C VAL A 308 11.05 -11.59 0.84
N SER A 309 12.04 -12.17 1.52
CA SER A 309 13.02 -13.06 0.89
C SER A 309 12.38 -14.32 0.31
N GLY A 310 11.44 -14.96 1.02
CA GLY A 310 10.73 -16.15 0.55
C GLY A 310 9.79 -15.85 -0.62
N LEU A 311 9.12 -14.69 -0.61
CA LEU A 311 8.29 -14.26 -1.75
C LEU A 311 9.14 -14.07 -3.00
N MET A 312 10.29 -13.40 -2.90
CA MET A 312 11.19 -13.15 -4.04
C MET A 312 11.79 -14.45 -4.62
N GLN A 313 11.92 -15.50 -3.80
CA GLN A 313 12.43 -16.81 -4.23
C GLN A 313 11.33 -17.71 -4.79
N SER A 314 10.06 -17.39 -4.55
CA SER A 314 8.94 -18.23 -4.96
C SER A 314 8.67 -18.12 -6.46
N ASN A 315 8.39 -19.27 -7.07
CA ASN A 315 8.00 -19.38 -8.48
C ASN A 315 6.82 -20.38 -8.66
N VAL A 316 5.91 -20.42 -7.68
CA VAL A 316 4.79 -21.38 -7.67
C VAL A 316 3.78 -21.06 -8.76
N VAL A 317 3.41 -22.05 -9.57
CA VAL A 317 2.34 -21.95 -10.58
C VAL A 317 0.97 -22.07 -9.89
N PRO A 318 -0.03 -21.21 -10.21
CA PRO A 318 -0.11 -20.29 -11.35
C PRO A 318 0.43 -18.87 -11.10
N HIS A 319 0.96 -18.57 -9.90
CA HIS A 319 1.33 -17.21 -9.51
C HIS A 319 2.63 -16.70 -10.13
N GLY A 320 3.58 -17.60 -10.46
CA GLY A 320 4.86 -17.27 -11.07
C GLY A 320 5.81 -16.49 -10.15
N PRO A 321 6.89 -15.89 -10.72
CA PRO A 321 7.86 -15.12 -9.97
C PRO A 321 7.23 -13.87 -9.35
N GLN A 322 7.56 -13.58 -8.09
CA GLN A 322 7.02 -12.41 -7.40
C GLN A 322 7.98 -11.23 -7.45
N VAL A 323 7.42 -10.05 -7.76
CA VAL A 323 8.11 -8.76 -7.62
C VAL A 323 7.53 -8.07 -6.39
N VAL A 324 8.36 -7.97 -5.36
CA VAL A 324 7.95 -7.56 -4.02
C VAL A 324 8.25 -6.09 -3.80
N ALA A 325 7.22 -5.31 -3.53
CA ALA A 325 7.35 -3.98 -2.97
C ALA A 325 7.11 -4.03 -1.45
N VAL A 326 7.85 -3.24 -0.68
CA VAL A 326 7.69 -3.13 0.78
C VAL A 326 7.44 -1.68 1.15
N THR A 327 6.51 -1.44 2.07
CA THR A 327 6.24 -0.10 2.63
C THR A 327 6.41 -0.13 4.15
N GLY A 328 7.09 0.86 4.71
CA GLY A 328 7.29 0.97 6.15
C GLY A 328 7.75 2.35 6.59
N ASP A 329 7.63 2.64 7.88
CA ASP A 329 8.00 3.91 8.50
C ASP A 329 9.04 3.74 9.61
N GLY A 330 9.12 2.54 10.22
CA GLY A 330 9.96 2.26 11.38
C GLY A 330 11.37 1.77 11.02
N THR A 331 12.28 1.88 12.00
CA THR A 331 13.62 1.28 11.93
C THR A 331 13.56 -0.25 11.76
N ASN A 332 12.48 -0.86 12.24
CA ASN A 332 12.18 -2.28 12.12
C ASN A 332 11.93 -2.74 10.67
N ASP A 333 11.58 -1.83 9.77
CA ASP A 333 11.28 -2.13 8.38
C ASP A 333 12.51 -2.03 7.47
N ALA A 334 13.57 -1.36 7.93
CA ALA A 334 14.76 -1.09 7.13
C ALA A 334 15.39 -2.34 6.46
N PRO A 335 15.55 -3.49 7.16
CA PRO A 335 16.08 -4.69 6.51
C PRO A 335 15.17 -5.23 5.40
N ALA A 336 13.85 -5.16 5.59
CA ALA A 336 12.88 -5.62 4.60
C ALA A 336 12.78 -4.65 3.41
N LEU A 337 12.81 -3.35 3.67
CA LEU A 337 12.85 -2.29 2.65
C LEU A 337 14.06 -2.46 1.73
N LYS A 338 15.24 -2.67 2.30
CA LYS A 338 16.47 -2.83 1.52
C LYS A 338 16.52 -4.13 0.71
N LYS A 339 15.84 -5.17 1.20
CA LYS A 339 15.79 -6.49 0.54
C LYS A 339 14.81 -6.54 -0.62
N ALA A 340 13.73 -5.78 -0.54
CA ALA A 340 12.66 -5.76 -1.53
C ALA A 340 13.17 -5.40 -2.93
N ASN A 341 12.37 -5.71 -3.97
CA ASN A 341 12.66 -5.20 -5.31
C ASN A 341 12.50 -3.68 -5.37
N VAL A 342 11.58 -3.14 -4.57
CA VAL A 342 11.41 -1.70 -4.35
C VAL A 342 10.91 -1.46 -2.91
N GLY A 343 11.66 -0.67 -2.13
CA GLY A 343 11.27 -0.20 -0.81
C GLY A 343 10.66 1.21 -0.84
N PHE A 344 9.56 1.42 -0.12
CA PHE A 344 8.91 2.71 0.10
C PHE A 344 9.00 3.13 1.56
N ALA A 345 9.49 4.34 1.81
CA ALA A 345 9.45 4.96 3.13
C ALA A 345 8.45 6.11 3.19
N MET A 346 7.83 6.29 4.36
CA MET A 346 7.00 7.44 4.67
C MET A 346 7.89 8.69 4.87
N GLY A 347 7.53 9.81 4.24
CA GLY A 347 8.27 11.06 4.25
C GLY A 347 8.08 11.85 5.54
N ILE A 348 6.89 11.81 6.14
CA ILE A 348 6.56 12.57 7.35
C ILE A 348 6.74 11.68 8.58
N SER A 349 6.04 10.53 8.65
CA SER A 349 6.08 9.62 9.79
C SER A 349 7.33 8.73 9.82
N GLY A 350 8.04 8.60 8.70
CA GLY A 350 9.16 7.67 8.57
C GLY A 350 10.43 8.15 9.26
N THR A 351 11.08 7.21 9.95
CA THR A 351 12.40 7.38 10.57
C THR A 351 13.48 7.59 9.52
N ALA A 352 14.58 8.28 9.89
CA ALA A 352 15.71 8.50 8.98
C ALA A 352 16.31 7.18 8.44
N VAL A 353 16.35 6.15 9.28
CA VAL A 353 16.85 4.81 8.91
C VAL A 353 15.94 4.15 7.86
N ALA A 354 14.62 4.28 7.99
CA ALA A 354 13.69 3.76 7.00
C ALA A 354 13.81 4.48 5.65
N LYS A 355 13.95 5.82 5.68
CA LYS A 355 14.14 6.67 4.49
C LYS A 355 15.42 6.30 3.73
N ASP A 356 16.53 6.14 4.45
CA ASP A 356 17.83 5.78 3.87
C ASP A 356 17.85 4.34 3.30
N ALA A 357 17.10 3.42 3.92
CA ALA A 357 16.98 2.04 3.44
C ALA A 357 16.05 1.90 2.22
N SER A 358 15.20 2.88 1.94
CA SER A 358 14.19 2.84 0.87
C SER A 358 14.70 3.32 -0.48
N ASP A 359 14.02 2.90 -1.56
CA ASP A 359 14.31 3.36 -2.93
C ASP A 359 13.45 4.58 -3.33
N ILE A 360 12.25 4.70 -2.73
CA ILE A 360 11.29 5.78 -2.99
C ILE A 360 10.75 6.30 -1.66
N ILE A 361 10.78 7.63 -1.47
CA ILE A 361 10.22 8.30 -0.29
C ILE A 361 8.90 8.98 -0.67
N LEU A 362 7.84 8.71 0.10
CA LEU A 362 6.51 9.29 -0.07
C LEU A 362 6.39 10.58 0.75
N MET A 363 6.58 11.73 0.12
CA MET A 363 6.60 13.04 0.81
C MET A 363 5.29 13.40 1.54
N ASP A 364 4.17 12.83 1.10
CA ASP A 364 2.81 13.13 1.57
C ASP A 364 2.21 12.03 2.47
N ASP A 365 2.95 10.96 2.75
CA ASP A 365 2.49 9.81 3.52
C ASP A 365 1.16 9.21 3.02
N ASN A 366 0.89 9.34 1.71
CA ASN A 366 -0.37 8.91 1.12
C ASN A 366 -0.22 7.57 0.39
N PHE A 367 -1.06 6.59 0.73
CA PHE A 367 -0.98 5.26 0.10
C PHE A 367 -1.34 5.30 -1.39
N ASN A 368 -2.14 6.27 -1.86
CA ASN A 368 -2.41 6.45 -3.30
C ASN A 368 -1.14 6.76 -4.10
N SER A 369 -0.11 7.32 -3.48
CA SER A 369 1.16 7.59 -4.14
C SER A 369 1.85 6.31 -4.60
N ILE A 370 1.65 5.19 -3.88
CA ILE A 370 2.12 3.85 -4.30
C ILE A 370 1.35 3.39 -5.55
N VAL A 371 0.02 3.55 -5.55
CA VAL A 371 -0.81 3.20 -6.72
C VAL A 371 -0.39 4.01 -7.95
N ASN A 372 -0.12 5.30 -7.76
CA ASN A 372 0.36 6.18 -8.82
C ASN A 372 1.77 5.76 -9.31
N ALA A 373 2.68 5.39 -8.41
CA ALA A 373 4.00 4.88 -8.78
C ALA A 373 3.90 3.60 -9.64
N ILE A 374 2.93 2.72 -9.35
CA ILE A 374 2.65 1.53 -10.16
C ILE A 374 2.12 1.92 -11.55
N LYS A 375 1.14 2.85 -11.63
CA LYS A 375 0.59 3.36 -12.90
C LYS A 375 1.71 3.96 -13.77
N TRP A 376 2.55 4.81 -13.19
CA TRP A 376 3.70 5.40 -13.88
C TRP A 376 4.70 4.34 -14.33
N GLY A 377 5.01 3.37 -13.46
CA GLY A 377 5.92 2.27 -13.79
C GLY A 377 5.44 1.44 -14.98
N ARG A 378 4.14 1.12 -15.06
CA ARG A 378 3.55 0.41 -16.21
C ARG A 378 3.59 1.25 -17.48
N ASN A 379 3.26 2.54 -17.37
CA ASN A 379 3.30 3.46 -18.52
C ASN A 379 4.71 3.60 -19.11
N VAL A 380 5.73 3.69 -18.26
CA VAL A 380 7.14 3.74 -18.71
C VAL A 380 7.53 2.43 -19.40
N TYR A 381 7.17 1.28 -18.84
CA TYR A 381 7.44 -0.02 -19.46
C TYR A 381 6.80 -0.14 -20.85
N ASP A 382 5.51 0.19 -20.97
CA ASP A 382 4.79 0.15 -22.25
C ASP A 382 5.37 1.13 -23.28
N SER A 383 5.78 2.32 -22.81
CA SER A 383 6.42 3.33 -23.67
C SER A 383 7.75 2.83 -24.23
N ILE A 384 8.58 2.23 -23.38
CA ILE A 384 9.87 1.65 -23.78
C ILE A 384 9.65 0.48 -24.73
N ALA A 385 8.70 -0.42 -24.44
CA ALA A 385 8.41 -1.57 -25.30
C ALA A 385 7.95 -1.17 -26.70
N LYS A 386 7.01 -0.22 -26.80
CA LYS A 386 6.57 0.35 -28.08
C LYS A 386 7.73 0.99 -28.83
N PHE A 387 8.52 1.80 -28.13
CA PHE A 387 9.66 2.48 -28.74
C PHE A 387 10.70 1.49 -29.28
N LEU A 388 11.04 0.44 -28.51
CA LEU A 388 11.93 -0.63 -28.96
C LEU A 388 11.36 -1.38 -30.17
N GLN A 389 10.06 -1.65 -30.21
CA GLN A 389 9.42 -2.28 -31.36
C GLN A 389 9.57 -1.43 -32.63
N PHE A 390 9.41 -0.11 -32.53
CA PHE A 390 9.63 0.80 -33.65
C PHE A 390 11.10 0.80 -34.11
N GLN A 391 12.05 0.84 -33.19
CA GLN A 391 13.48 0.86 -33.54
C GLN A 391 13.96 -0.47 -34.14
N LEU A 392 13.56 -1.60 -33.56
CA LEU A 392 13.93 -2.93 -34.07
C LEU A 392 13.41 -3.16 -35.50
N THR A 393 12.22 -2.62 -35.83
CA THR A 393 11.67 -2.73 -37.20
C THR A 393 12.56 -2.03 -38.22
N LEU A 394 13.10 -0.85 -37.88
CA LEU A 394 13.99 -0.07 -38.76
C LEU A 394 15.30 -0.83 -39.05
N PHE A 395 15.95 -1.35 -38.02
CA PHE A 395 17.19 -2.11 -38.21
C PHE A 395 16.96 -3.49 -38.83
N ASN A 396 15.81 -4.11 -38.57
CA ASN A 396 15.42 -5.34 -39.25
C ASN A 396 15.14 -5.11 -40.75
N GLU A 397 14.58 -3.96 -41.14
CA GLU A 397 14.44 -3.59 -42.56
C GLU A 397 15.80 -3.49 -43.27
N LEU A 398 16.81 -2.92 -42.61
CA LEU A 398 18.18 -2.93 -43.12
C LEU A 398 18.71 -4.36 -43.25
N ASN A 399 18.48 -5.23 -42.26
CA ASN A 399 18.83 -6.65 -42.35
C ASN A 399 18.13 -7.33 -43.54
N CYS A 400 16.82 -7.25 -43.68
CA CYS A 400 16.06 -7.98 -44.71
C CYS A 400 16.36 -7.54 -46.16
N ARG A 401 17.17 -6.50 -46.38
CA ARG A 401 17.58 -6.03 -47.71
C ARG A 401 18.36 -7.07 -48.53
N LYS A 402 19.12 -7.95 -47.87
CA LYS A 402 19.93 -8.99 -48.51
C LYS A 402 19.57 -10.36 -47.93
N ILE A 403 19.12 -11.26 -48.81
CA ILE A 403 18.50 -12.54 -48.44
C ILE A 403 19.45 -13.73 -48.70
N HIS A 404 20.38 -13.65 -49.65
CA HIS A 404 21.29 -14.75 -50.01
C HIS A 404 22.71 -14.42 -49.53
N ASP A 405 23.33 -15.26 -48.69
CA ASP A 405 24.74 -15.41 -48.24
C ASP A 405 25.74 -14.22 -48.34
N GLU A 406 25.26 -13.00 -48.52
CA GLU A 406 26.03 -11.77 -48.67
C GLU A 406 26.23 -11.17 -47.28
N ILE A 407 27.48 -11.17 -46.84
CA ILE A 407 27.89 -10.70 -45.52
C ILE A 407 27.72 -9.17 -45.37
N ASN A 408 27.87 -8.42 -46.47
CA ASN A 408 27.87 -6.95 -46.46
C ASN A 408 26.50 -6.34 -46.77
N ILE A 409 25.74 -6.02 -45.72
CA ILE A 409 24.39 -5.42 -45.78
C ILE A 409 24.40 -4.01 -46.40
N PHE A 410 25.49 -3.27 -46.21
CA PHE A 410 25.64 -1.88 -46.69
C PHE A 410 26.04 -1.78 -48.17
N SER A 411 26.40 -2.91 -48.80
CA SER A 411 26.83 -2.91 -50.20
C SER A 411 25.68 -2.48 -51.13
N GLY A 412 25.90 -1.41 -51.90
CA GLY A 412 24.93 -0.90 -52.86
C GLY A 412 23.71 -0.20 -52.25
N ILE A 413 23.74 0.15 -50.94
CA ILE A 413 22.62 0.84 -50.26
C ILE A 413 22.22 2.13 -51.00
N THR A 414 23.20 2.88 -51.48
CA THR A 414 23.05 4.15 -52.20
C THR A 414 22.55 4.03 -53.63
N LYS A 415 22.57 2.82 -54.22
CA LYS A 415 22.04 2.59 -55.57
C LYS A 415 20.51 2.58 -55.61
N ASN A 416 19.85 2.21 -54.50
CA ASN A 416 18.39 2.21 -54.40
C ASN A 416 17.91 3.47 -53.68
N ARG A 417 17.60 4.52 -54.47
CA ARG A 417 17.12 5.81 -53.95
C ARG A 417 15.76 5.72 -53.25
N VAL A 418 14.90 4.78 -53.65
CA VAL A 418 13.58 4.56 -53.02
C VAL A 418 13.76 4.02 -51.61
N PHE A 419 14.65 3.04 -51.44
CA PHE A 419 15.00 2.49 -50.12
C PHE A 419 15.55 3.56 -49.18
N LEU A 420 16.50 4.37 -49.65
CA LEU A 420 17.02 5.50 -48.86
C LEU A 420 15.94 6.50 -48.47
N TYR A 421 15.02 6.83 -49.39
CA TYR A 421 13.92 7.72 -49.09
C TYR A 421 12.99 7.15 -48.03
N VAL A 422 12.63 5.87 -48.12
CA VAL A 422 11.79 5.18 -47.13
C VAL A 422 12.47 5.15 -45.76
N CYS A 423 13.75 4.78 -45.68
CA CYS A 423 14.48 4.77 -44.41
C CYS A 423 14.58 6.16 -43.77
N VAL A 424 14.90 7.21 -44.54
CA VAL A 424 14.98 8.59 -44.03
C VAL A 424 13.60 9.09 -43.59
N LEU A 425 12.56 8.81 -44.38
CA LEU A 425 11.19 9.19 -44.04
C LEU A 425 10.72 8.49 -42.76
N GLN A 426 11.03 7.21 -42.58
CA GLN A 426 10.71 6.46 -41.36
C GLN A 426 11.44 7.03 -40.14
N VAL A 427 12.74 7.31 -40.22
CA VAL A 427 13.49 7.92 -39.10
C VAL A 427 12.91 9.30 -38.74
N ALA A 428 12.60 10.12 -39.75
CA ALA A 428 12.01 11.44 -39.54
C ALA A 428 10.60 11.36 -38.92
N MET A 429 9.76 10.45 -39.41
CA MET A 429 8.43 10.20 -38.83
C MET A 429 8.53 9.63 -37.42
N GLN A 430 9.46 8.72 -37.14
CA GLN A 430 9.68 8.18 -35.80
C GLN A 430 10.12 9.27 -34.82
N TYR A 431 11.05 10.14 -35.22
CA TYR A 431 11.44 11.29 -34.42
C TYR A 431 10.26 12.23 -34.14
N ALA A 432 9.51 12.59 -35.19
CA ALA A 432 8.31 13.42 -35.05
C ALA A 432 7.28 12.77 -34.13
N MET A 433 7.05 11.46 -34.27
CA MET A 433 6.05 10.74 -33.51
C MET A 433 6.36 10.70 -32.00
N VAL A 434 7.62 10.44 -31.68
CA VAL A 434 8.10 10.28 -30.31
C VAL A 434 8.24 11.63 -29.61
N GLN A 435 8.66 12.66 -30.33
CA GLN A 435 8.94 13.97 -29.76
C GLN A 435 7.71 14.89 -29.72
N HIS A 436 6.80 14.79 -30.69
CA HIS A 436 5.71 15.77 -30.89
C HIS A 436 4.29 15.20 -30.78
N THR A 437 4.08 13.88 -30.86
CA THR A 437 2.73 13.28 -30.80
C THR A 437 2.55 12.34 -29.60
N GLY A 438 2.99 12.79 -28.43
CA GLY A 438 2.99 11.99 -27.20
C GLY A 438 1.61 11.51 -26.76
N ASP A 439 0.58 12.36 -26.82
CA ASP A 439 -0.77 12.03 -26.34
C ASP A 439 -1.50 11.02 -27.24
N TRP A 440 -1.29 11.09 -28.55
CA TRP A 440 -1.94 10.18 -29.51
C TRP A 440 -1.34 8.77 -29.48
N PHE A 441 -0.03 8.66 -29.26
CA PHE A 441 0.68 7.36 -29.26
C PHE A 441 1.00 6.84 -27.85
N LYS A 442 0.62 7.58 -26.80
CA LYS A 442 0.97 7.32 -25.39
C LYS A 442 2.49 7.16 -25.21
N CYS A 443 3.25 8.10 -25.76
CA CYS A 443 4.70 8.18 -25.62
C CYS A 443 5.06 9.49 -24.90
N LYS A 444 6.08 9.48 -24.04
CA LYS A 444 6.70 10.71 -23.55
C LYS A 444 7.93 11.05 -24.39
N PRO A 445 8.29 12.34 -24.57
CA PRO A 445 9.50 12.73 -25.27
C PRO A 445 10.73 12.16 -24.52
N LEU A 446 11.65 11.56 -25.28
CA LEU A 446 12.87 10.94 -24.74
C LEU A 446 14.01 11.94 -24.70
N ASP A 447 14.90 11.78 -23.71
CA ASP A 447 16.15 12.54 -23.60
C ASP A 447 17.25 11.97 -24.52
N GLY A 448 18.26 12.78 -24.84
CA GLY A 448 19.34 12.42 -25.77
C GLY A 448 20.12 11.15 -25.36
N GLY A 449 20.34 10.95 -24.06
CA GLY A 449 20.96 9.72 -23.55
C GLY A 449 20.09 8.48 -23.75
N GLN A 450 18.77 8.61 -23.60
CA GLN A 450 17.82 7.52 -23.79
C GLN A 450 17.68 7.16 -25.27
N TRP A 451 17.69 8.16 -26.16
CA TRP A 451 17.75 7.96 -27.60
C TRP A 451 18.98 7.14 -28.01
N LEU A 452 20.15 7.50 -27.49
CA LEU A 452 21.41 6.82 -27.83
C LEU A 452 21.44 5.36 -27.34
N ALA A 453 20.96 5.11 -26.12
CA ALA A 453 20.83 3.76 -25.58
C ALA A 453 19.90 2.89 -26.44
N CYS A 454 18.80 3.45 -26.94
CA CYS A 454 17.86 2.69 -27.76
C CYS A 454 18.34 2.46 -29.19
N ILE A 455 19.02 3.44 -29.80
CA ILE A 455 19.72 3.23 -31.08
C ILE A 455 20.77 2.13 -30.91
N GLY A 456 21.49 2.12 -29.78
CA GLY A 456 22.44 1.05 -29.42
C GLY A 456 21.77 -0.32 -29.34
N MET A 457 20.64 -0.44 -28.64
CA MET A 457 19.88 -1.70 -28.57
C MET A 457 19.32 -2.13 -29.94
N GLY A 458 18.82 -1.21 -30.74
CA GLY A 458 18.37 -1.49 -32.11
C GLY A 458 19.51 -1.96 -33.01
N PHE A 459 20.69 -1.35 -32.86
CA PHE A 459 21.90 -1.72 -33.59
C PHE A 459 22.31 -3.18 -33.32
N VAL A 460 22.09 -3.73 -32.11
CA VAL A 460 22.39 -5.15 -31.77
C VAL A 460 21.74 -6.15 -32.75
N SER A 461 20.62 -5.79 -33.37
CA SER A 461 20.00 -6.62 -34.40
C SER A 461 20.86 -6.78 -35.66
N LEU A 462 21.72 -5.81 -36.01
CA LEU A 462 22.61 -5.90 -37.18
C LEU A 462 23.76 -6.92 -36.97
N PRO A 463 24.54 -6.89 -35.87
CA PRO A 463 25.49 -7.96 -35.54
C PRO A 463 24.84 -9.33 -35.41
N LEU A 464 23.64 -9.42 -34.80
CA LEU A 464 22.93 -10.70 -34.70
C LEU A 464 22.56 -11.24 -36.09
N GLY A 465 22.07 -10.38 -36.98
CA GLY A 465 21.81 -10.73 -38.38
C GLY A 465 23.08 -11.13 -39.14
N PHE A 466 24.21 -10.46 -38.88
CA PHE A 466 25.52 -10.83 -39.41
C PHE A 466 26.00 -12.21 -38.91
N VAL A 467 25.87 -12.49 -37.62
CA VAL A 467 26.22 -13.80 -37.03
C VAL A 467 25.36 -14.91 -37.62
N LEU A 468 24.05 -14.70 -37.73
CA LEU A 468 23.13 -15.67 -38.34
C LEU A 468 23.51 -15.97 -39.81
N ARG A 469 23.94 -14.96 -40.58
CA ARG A 469 24.45 -15.14 -41.95
C ARG A 469 25.85 -15.76 -42.02
N SER A 470 26.63 -15.66 -40.96
CA SER A 470 27.97 -16.26 -40.89
C SER A 470 27.91 -17.77 -40.64
N ILE A 471 26.75 -18.27 -40.17
CA ILE A 471 26.47 -19.70 -40.03
C ILE A 471 26.02 -20.24 -41.39
N SER A 472 26.95 -20.82 -42.14
CA SER A 472 26.62 -21.47 -43.42
C SER A 472 25.74 -22.70 -43.20
N VAL A 473 24.53 -22.67 -43.75
CA VAL A 473 23.57 -23.80 -43.76
C VAL A 473 24.17 -25.05 -44.41
N LYS A 474 25.21 -24.90 -45.25
CA LYS A 474 25.92 -26.02 -45.89
C LYS A 474 26.64 -26.95 -44.91
N ASN A 475 27.00 -26.46 -43.72
CA ASN A 475 27.74 -27.23 -42.69
C ASN A 475 26.93 -27.48 -41.39
N ALA A 476 25.61 -27.27 -41.42
CA ALA A 476 24.78 -27.44 -40.23
C ALA A 476 24.61 -28.93 -39.82
N PRO A 477 24.72 -29.29 -38.52
CA PRO A 477 24.52 -30.65 -38.05
C PRO A 477 23.07 -31.12 -38.28
N ASN A 478 22.86 -32.43 -38.49
CA ASN A 478 21.60 -33.05 -38.94
C ASN A 478 20.33 -32.72 -38.11
N TRP A 479 20.46 -32.19 -36.89
CA TRP A 479 19.32 -31.76 -36.07
C TRP A 479 18.74 -30.38 -36.49
N MET A 480 19.45 -29.62 -37.34
CA MET A 480 19.01 -28.34 -37.94
C MET A 480 18.43 -28.50 -39.36
N ALA A 481 17.97 -29.71 -39.73
CA ALA A 481 17.52 -30.05 -41.07
C ALA A 481 16.30 -29.27 -41.60
N PHE A 482 15.55 -28.57 -40.75
CA PHE A 482 14.44 -27.69 -41.17
C PHE A 482 14.91 -26.46 -41.97
N CYS A 483 16.19 -26.11 -41.91
CA CYS A 483 16.76 -24.94 -42.60
C CYS A 483 17.48 -25.27 -43.92
N ARG A 484 17.52 -26.53 -44.38
CA ARG A 484 18.20 -26.90 -45.63
C ARG A 484 17.38 -26.42 -46.84
N GLU A 485 17.85 -25.37 -47.51
CA GLU A 485 17.37 -25.04 -48.86
C GLU A 485 17.71 -26.19 -49.83
N VAL A 486 16.76 -26.53 -50.68
CA VAL A 486 16.92 -27.52 -51.76
C VAL A 486 17.88 -26.94 -52.79
N ASP A 487 18.88 -27.72 -53.22
CA ASP A 487 19.88 -27.30 -54.22
C ASP A 487 19.21 -26.77 -55.51
N PRO A 488 19.63 -25.61 -56.05
CA PRO A 488 19.05 -25.01 -57.26
C PRO A 488 19.56 -25.65 -58.56
N GLU A 489 19.93 -26.92 -58.56
CA GLU A 489 20.25 -27.65 -59.80
C GLU A 489 18.97 -28.22 -60.43
N THR A 490 18.22 -27.36 -61.13
CA THR A 490 17.43 -27.63 -62.35
C THR A 490 16.44 -26.51 -62.62
N VAL A 491 16.93 -25.28 -62.83
CA VAL A 491 16.15 -24.28 -63.58
C VAL A 491 16.76 -24.21 -64.97
N HIS A 492 16.14 -24.93 -65.91
CA HIS A 492 16.43 -24.77 -67.33
C HIS A 492 16.40 -23.28 -67.68
N ASP A 493 17.40 -22.83 -68.43
CA ASP A 493 17.46 -21.52 -69.06
C ASP A 493 16.14 -21.26 -69.83
N VAL A 494 15.21 -20.55 -69.19
CA VAL A 494 14.03 -20.03 -69.89
C VAL A 494 14.47 -18.78 -70.61
N THR A 495 14.67 -18.94 -71.91
CA THR A 495 14.86 -17.86 -72.88
C THR A 495 14.01 -16.62 -72.54
N SER A 496 14.72 -15.49 -72.51
CA SER A 496 14.36 -14.11 -72.10
C SER A 496 13.00 -13.52 -72.58
N GLY A 497 12.19 -14.21 -73.37
CA GLY A 497 10.88 -13.70 -73.83
C GLY A 497 9.69 -14.04 -72.92
N ARG A 498 9.71 -15.21 -72.25
CA ARG A 498 8.49 -15.78 -71.65
C ARG A 498 8.10 -15.16 -70.30
N GLY A 499 9.09 -14.66 -69.55
CA GLY A 499 8.88 -14.01 -68.24
C GLY A 499 8.22 -12.64 -68.35
N GLN A 500 8.61 -11.83 -69.34
CA GLN A 500 7.93 -10.55 -69.64
C GLN A 500 6.50 -10.79 -70.13
N GLU A 501 6.27 -11.82 -70.95
CA GLU A 501 4.94 -12.16 -71.44
C GLU A 501 3.99 -12.59 -70.29
N LEU A 502 4.50 -13.34 -69.31
CA LEU A 502 3.74 -13.74 -68.12
C LEU A 502 3.42 -12.54 -67.20
N TRP A 503 4.35 -11.60 -67.04
CA TRP A 503 4.11 -10.35 -66.29
C TRP A 503 3.07 -9.46 -66.98
N VAL A 504 3.13 -9.33 -68.31
CA VAL A 504 2.15 -8.58 -69.09
C VAL A 504 0.77 -9.24 -69.04
N ARG A 505 0.70 -10.58 -69.13
CA ARG A 505 -0.56 -11.34 -68.95
C ARG A 505 -1.10 -11.23 -67.51
N GLY A 506 -0.23 -11.18 -66.51
CA GLY A 506 -0.58 -10.92 -65.11
C GLY A 506 -1.23 -9.55 -64.92
N PHE A 507 -0.59 -8.50 -65.46
CA PHE A 507 -1.18 -7.15 -65.46
C PHE A 507 -2.48 -7.07 -66.26
N ALA A 508 -2.60 -7.77 -67.39
CA ALA A 508 -3.84 -7.83 -68.16
C ALA A 508 -4.98 -8.50 -67.36
N ARG A 509 -4.69 -9.57 -66.61
CA ARG A 509 -5.65 -10.23 -65.69
C ARG A 509 -6.09 -9.30 -64.56
N ILE A 510 -5.17 -8.60 -63.92
CA ILE A 510 -5.49 -7.63 -62.86
C ILE A 510 -6.35 -6.49 -63.43
N ARG A 511 -6.01 -5.98 -64.62
CA ARG A 511 -6.78 -4.92 -65.28
C ARG A 511 -8.19 -5.39 -65.66
N ALA A 512 -8.36 -6.64 -66.06
CA ALA A 512 -9.66 -7.26 -66.30
C ALA A 512 -10.49 -7.40 -65.02
N GLN A 513 -9.89 -7.87 -63.91
CA GLN A 513 -10.56 -7.97 -62.61
C GLN A 513 -11.01 -6.60 -62.09
N ILE A 514 -10.17 -5.56 -62.20
CA ILE A 514 -10.54 -4.18 -61.85
C ILE A 514 -11.69 -3.68 -62.72
N ARG A 515 -11.74 -4.05 -64.01
CA ARG A 515 -12.84 -3.69 -64.92
C ARG A 515 -14.15 -4.36 -64.51
N VAL A 516 -14.12 -5.62 -64.11
CA VAL A 516 -15.28 -6.36 -63.58
C VAL A 516 -15.78 -5.72 -62.28
N ILE A 517 -14.88 -5.36 -61.36
CA ILE A 517 -15.23 -4.68 -60.11
C ILE A 517 -15.87 -3.31 -60.40
N LYS A 518 -15.31 -2.53 -61.34
CA LYS A 518 -15.90 -1.25 -61.77
C LYS A 518 -17.27 -1.44 -62.44
N ALA A 519 -17.46 -2.50 -63.23
CA ALA A 519 -18.74 -2.82 -63.84
C ALA A 519 -19.79 -3.22 -62.80
N PHE A 520 -19.42 -4.03 -61.79
CA PHE A 520 -20.29 -4.35 -60.65
C PHE A 520 -20.66 -3.12 -59.84
N LYS A 521 -19.69 -2.22 -59.58
CA LYS A 521 -19.93 -0.96 -58.86
C LYS A 521 -20.88 -0.03 -59.64
N LYS A 522 -20.72 0.05 -60.97
CA LYS A 522 -21.63 0.81 -61.85
C LYS A 522 -23.02 0.17 -61.94
N GLY A 523 -23.10 -1.16 -61.94
CA GLY A 523 -24.36 -1.91 -61.87
C GLY A 523 -25.11 -1.67 -60.56
N LEU A 524 -24.41 -1.68 -59.42
CA LEU A 524 -24.96 -1.34 -58.11
C LEU A 524 -25.45 0.11 -58.04
N GLN A 525 -24.70 1.07 -58.61
CA GLN A 525 -25.13 2.47 -58.71
C GLN A 525 -26.36 2.62 -59.62
N SER A 526 -26.45 1.89 -60.74
CA SER A 526 -27.65 1.92 -61.60
C SER A 526 -28.88 1.31 -60.92
N LYS A 527 -28.71 0.24 -60.14
CA LYS A 527 -29.81 -0.36 -59.35
C LYS A 527 -30.25 0.53 -58.19
N ALA A 528 -29.35 1.34 -57.62
CA ALA A 528 -29.69 2.34 -56.61
C ALA A 528 -30.48 3.53 -57.19
N LEU A 529 -30.25 3.89 -58.46
CA LEU A 529 -30.99 4.95 -59.16
C LEU A 529 -32.39 4.53 -59.65
N ILE A 530 -32.64 3.23 -59.84
CA ILE A 530 -33.96 2.69 -60.27
C ILE A 530 -34.89 2.43 -59.06
N LYS A 531 -34.37 2.49 -57.83
CA LYS A 531 -35.12 2.32 -56.58
C LYS A 531 -35.35 3.62 -55.79
N GLY A 532 -35.03 4.78 -56.38
CA GLY A 532 -35.26 6.11 -55.82
C GLY A 532 -36.47 6.77 -56.44
#